data_AF-A0A8T5GFQ1-F1
#
_entry.id   AF-A0A8T5GFQ1-F1
#
_cell.length_a   1.000
_cell.length_b   1.000
_cell.length_c   1.000
_cell.angle_alpha   90.00
_cell.angle_beta   90.00
_cell.angle_gamma   90.00
#
_symmetry.space_group_name_H-M   'P 1'
#
loop_
_entity.id
_entity.type
_entity.pdbx_description
1 polymer ?
#
loop_
_entity_poly.entity_id
_entity_poly.type
_entity_poly.pdbx_seq_one_letter_code
_entity_poly.pdbx_strand_id
1 'polypeptide(L)'
;MQIVMAWLVIVFVIMWVLGGACTGLFIHPRDVSSTCTLQSGLSGLRDVPVIGLLLPYNEWVSIMYWFAPIAGMVIGYFFIRWWNNHFETKEAISIIFLIIMLAVLFGGFFINLMWYYGEWANSASGSTEILECTSGQTIQSVKQYSLHTCFVEATTGECNNTTNMINQQNYANAQRNCSDTLPLVISVKYWPELRESFFLTFVLGILAVWLPLFAFEQLEKKKKKKEN
;
A
#
# COMPACT_ATOMS: atom_id res chain seq x y z
N MET A 1 5.60 -30.64 -1.32
CA MET A 1 4.23 -30.15 -1.09
C MET A 1 3.90 -30.07 0.41
N GLN A 2 4.10 -31.14 1.19
CA GLN A 2 3.82 -31.13 2.65
C GLN A 2 4.63 -30.08 3.45
N ILE A 3 5.92 -29.87 3.11
CA ILE A 3 6.75 -28.85 3.76
C ILE A 3 6.24 -27.42 3.48
N VAL A 4 5.75 -27.17 2.27
CA VAL A 4 5.18 -25.87 1.88
C VAL A 4 3.86 -25.62 2.61
N MET A 5 3.03 -26.66 2.76
CA MET A 5 1.78 -26.61 3.55
C MET A 5 2.03 -26.39 5.05
N ALA A 6 3.06 -27.04 5.62
CA ALA A 6 3.44 -26.82 7.02
C ALA A 6 3.98 -25.40 7.25
N TRP A 7 4.81 -24.90 6.31
CA TRP A 7 5.31 -23.53 6.35
C TRP A 7 4.18 -22.49 6.23
N LEU A 8 3.19 -22.78 5.38
CA LEU A 8 1.95 -22.01 5.23
C LEU A 8 1.22 -21.85 6.57
N VAL A 9 1.01 -22.96 7.28
CA VAL A 9 0.31 -22.94 8.58
C VAL A 9 1.11 -22.16 9.62
N ILE A 10 2.44 -22.30 9.65
CA ILE A 10 3.29 -21.59 10.61
C ILE A 10 3.29 -20.08 10.34
N VAL A 11 3.48 -19.65 9.09
CA VAL A 11 3.45 -18.22 8.71
C VAL A 11 2.06 -17.65 8.99
N PHE A 12 1.00 -18.41 8.71
CA PHE A 12 -0.37 -18.04 9.04
C PHE A 12 -0.57 -17.81 10.54
N VAL A 13 -0.12 -18.74 11.40
CA VAL A 13 -0.23 -18.59 12.85
C VAL A 13 0.59 -17.41 13.36
N ILE A 14 1.80 -17.20 12.83
CA ILE A 14 2.64 -16.04 13.22
C ILE A 14 1.97 -14.72 12.83
N MET A 15 1.46 -14.61 11.60
CA MET A 15 0.75 -13.40 11.17
C MET A 15 -0.56 -13.20 11.95
N TRP A 16 -1.25 -14.27 12.34
CA TRP A 16 -2.44 -14.21 13.19
C TRP A 16 -2.14 -13.72 14.61
N VAL A 17 -1.03 -14.17 15.21
CA VAL A 17 -0.60 -13.70 16.53
C VAL A 17 -0.10 -12.25 16.46
N LEU A 18 0.67 -11.88 15.43
CA LEU A 18 1.24 -10.53 15.27
C LEU A 18 0.20 -9.48 14.87
N GLY A 19 -0.81 -9.86 14.09
CA GLY A 19 -1.90 -8.96 13.67
C GLY A 19 -2.84 -8.55 14.81
N GLY A 20 -2.68 -9.15 15.99
CA GLY A 20 -3.65 -9.07 17.06
C GLY A 20 -4.84 -9.93 16.68
N ALA A 21 -5.10 -10.98 17.45
CA ALA A 21 -6.29 -11.81 17.30
C ALA A 21 -7.55 -11.00 17.67
N CYS A 22 -7.93 -10.04 16.83
CA CYS A 22 -9.13 -9.24 16.98
C CYS A 22 -10.30 -10.15 16.58
N THR A 23 -11.01 -10.68 17.57
CA THR A 23 -12.17 -11.57 17.39
C THR A 23 -13.47 -10.81 17.10
N GLY A 24 -13.37 -9.58 16.59
CA GLY A 24 -14.50 -8.79 16.13
C GLY A 24 -15.12 -9.42 14.89
N LEU A 25 -16.18 -10.19 15.10
CA LEU A 25 -17.03 -10.72 14.05
C LEU A 25 -17.48 -9.56 13.15
N PHE A 26 -17.26 -9.72 11.84
CA PHE A 26 -17.88 -8.97 10.73
C PHE A 26 -18.88 -7.90 11.19
N ILE A 27 -18.57 -6.61 11.08
CA ILE A 27 -19.49 -5.49 10.76
C ILE A 27 -18.77 -4.15 11.08
N HIS A 28 -18.57 -3.37 10.01
CA HIS A 28 -18.19 -1.94 9.94
C HIS A 28 -16.76 -1.47 10.28
N PRO A 29 -16.02 -0.91 9.28
CA PRO A 29 -14.64 -0.44 9.42
C PRO A 29 -14.50 1.00 9.99
N ARG A 30 -15.49 1.51 10.74
CA ARG A 30 -15.44 2.90 11.24
C ARG A 30 -15.68 3.11 12.75
N ASP A 31 -16.25 2.14 13.47
CA ASP A 31 -16.67 2.37 14.87
C ASP A 31 -16.49 1.14 15.78
N VAL A 32 -15.28 0.57 15.86
CA VAL A 32 -15.05 -0.56 16.78
C VAL A 32 -13.95 -0.24 17.78
N SER A 33 -14.36 0.37 18.89
CA SER A 33 -13.58 0.56 20.12
C SER A 33 -13.34 -0.72 20.92
N SER A 34 -13.44 -1.92 20.31
CA SER A 34 -13.32 -3.19 21.05
C SER A 34 -11.96 -3.88 20.85
N THR A 35 -11.08 -3.65 21.82
CA THR A 35 -10.09 -4.59 22.40
C THR A 35 -9.43 -5.60 21.45
N CYS A 36 -8.46 -5.14 20.68
CA CYS A 36 -7.39 -6.00 20.18
C CYS A 36 -6.30 -6.12 21.27
N THR A 37 -6.15 -7.31 21.85
CA THR A 37 -5.34 -7.58 23.06
C THR A 37 -3.83 -7.36 22.93
N LEU A 38 -3.29 -7.10 21.73
CA LEU A 38 -1.85 -6.92 21.49
C LEU A 38 -1.44 -5.57 20.85
N GLN A 39 -2.40 -4.69 20.57
CA GLN A 39 -2.22 -3.56 19.66
C GLN A 39 -1.42 -2.39 20.28
N SER A 40 -1.55 -2.19 21.59
CA SER A 40 -0.86 -1.12 22.33
C SER A 40 0.62 -1.38 22.56
N GLY A 41 1.09 -2.64 22.46
CA GLY A 41 2.49 -3.00 22.68
C GLY A 41 3.41 -2.83 21.47
N LEU A 42 2.85 -2.76 20.25
CA LEU A 42 3.61 -2.71 18.99
C LEU A 42 3.54 -1.36 18.28
N SER A 43 2.80 -0.37 18.81
CA SER A 43 2.65 0.96 18.21
C SER A 43 4.01 1.67 18.02
N GLY A 44 4.88 1.63 19.02
CA GLY A 44 6.23 2.23 18.94
C GLY A 44 7.19 1.53 17.96
N LEU A 45 6.91 0.28 17.57
CA LEU A 45 7.67 -0.42 16.54
C LEU A 45 7.21 -0.03 15.12
N ARG A 46 6.04 0.58 14.96
CA ARG A 46 5.50 1.00 13.66
C ARG A 46 6.06 2.34 13.18
N ASP A 47 6.56 3.15 14.10
CA ASP A 47 7.30 4.38 13.78
C ASP A 47 8.70 4.09 13.22
N VAL A 48 9.18 2.85 13.33
CA VAL A 48 10.42 2.40 12.67
C VAL A 48 10.11 2.04 11.22
N PRO A 49 10.67 2.73 10.20
CA PRO A 49 10.37 2.56 8.78
C PRO A 49 10.20 1.11 8.29
N VAL A 50 11.23 0.29 8.53
CA VAL A 50 11.31 -1.09 8.04
C VAL A 50 10.34 -2.00 8.80
N ILE A 51 10.10 -1.74 10.09
CA ILE A 51 9.23 -2.56 10.93
C ILE A 51 7.77 -2.17 10.73
N GLY A 52 7.49 -0.89 10.50
CA GLY A 52 6.17 -0.37 10.12
C GLY A 52 5.67 -0.91 8.78
N LEU A 53 6.58 -1.22 7.84
CA LEU A 53 6.25 -1.96 6.61
C LEU A 53 5.85 -3.42 6.87
N LEU A 54 6.39 -4.04 7.93
CA LEU A 54 6.05 -5.41 8.31
C LEU A 54 4.80 -5.50 9.21
N LEU A 55 4.32 -4.36 9.71
CA LEU A 55 3.13 -4.21 10.56
C LEU A 55 2.13 -3.21 9.93
N PRO A 56 1.54 -3.58 8.77
CA PRO A 56 0.77 -2.65 7.92
C PRO A 56 -0.44 -2.01 8.61
N TYR A 57 -1.23 -2.79 9.36
CA TYR A 57 -2.58 -2.36 9.73
C TYR A 57 -2.69 -1.80 11.14
N ASN A 58 -3.45 -0.71 11.28
CA ASN A 58 -3.87 -0.19 12.58
C ASN A 58 -4.80 -1.19 13.24
N GLU A 59 -5.76 -1.77 12.50
CA GLU A 59 -6.73 -2.77 12.97
C GLU A 59 -6.98 -3.81 11.87
N TRP A 60 -7.00 -5.10 12.22
CA TRP A 60 -7.30 -6.20 11.28
C TRP A 60 -8.81 -6.45 11.22
N VAL A 61 -9.57 -5.49 10.67
CA VAL A 61 -11.04 -5.52 10.71
C VAL A 61 -11.68 -6.37 9.60
N SER A 62 -10.93 -6.71 8.56
CA SER A 62 -11.45 -7.41 7.38
C SER A 62 -10.79 -8.76 7.16
N ILE A 63 -11.63 -9.78 6.96
CA ILE A 63 -11.20 -11.13 6.57
C ILE A 63 -10.36 -11.13 5.27
N MET A 64 -10.51 -10.10 4.43
CA MET A 64 -9.72 -9.97 3.19
C MET A 64 -8.22 -9.85 3.47
N TYR A 65 -7.80 -9.15 4.53
CA TYR A 65 -6.38 -9.05 4.89
C TYR A 65 -5.76 -10.40 5.26
N TRP A 66 -6.59 -11.37 5.65
CA TRP A 66 -6.17 -12.73 5.96
C TRP A 66 -6.02 -13.60 4.71
N PHE A 67 -6.88 -13.38 3.71
CA PHE A 67 -6.80 -14.10 2.43
C PHE A 67 -5.76 -13.49 1.48
N ALA A 68 -5.38 -12.21 1.67
CA ALA A 68 -4.37 -11.53 0.87
C ALA A 68 -3.03 -12.26 0.74
N PRO A 69 -2.36 -12.64 1.86
CA PRO A 69 -1.10 -13.35 1.77
C PRO A 69 -1.28 -14.73 1.14
N ILE A 70 -2.39 -15.43 1.39
CA ILE A 70 -2.69 -16.74 0.79
C ILE A 70 -2.84 -16.60 -0.73
N ALA A 71 -3.62 -15.62 -1.18
CA ALA A 71 -3.80 -15.32 -2.60
C ALA A 71 -2.45 -14.94 -3.25
N GLY A 72 -1.66 -14.11 -2.59
CA GLY A 72 -0.31 -13.74 -3.03
C GLY A 72 0.61 -14.96 -3.18
N MET A 73 0.60 -15.86 -2.19
CA MET A 73 1.36 -17.10 -2.24
C MET A 73 0.92 -18.00 -3.42
N VAL A 74 -0.38 -18.22 -3.58
CA VAL A 74 -0.93 -19.08 -4.65
C VAL A 74 -0.58 -18.51 -6.02
N ILE A 75 -0.83 -17.22 -6.25
CA ILE A 75 -0.53 -16.56 -7.52
C ILE A 75 0.99 -16.54 -7.76
N GLY A 76 1.80 -16.21 -6.75
CA GLY A 76 3.25 -16.22 -6.83
C GLY A 76 3.79 -17.60 -7.21
N TYR A 77 3.28 -18.67 -6.59
CA TYR A 77 3.66 -20.04 -6.92
C TYR A 77 3.35 -20.39 -8.38
N PHE A 78 2.11 -20.13 -8.82
CA PHE A 78 1.72 -20.40 -10.20
C PHE A 78 2.51 -19.57 -11.20
N PHE A 79 2.78 -18.30 -10.89
CA PHE A 79 3.55 -17.42 -11.76
C PHE A 79 5.02 -17.86 -11.88
N ILE A 80 5.69 -18.18 -10.77
CA ILE A 80 7.07 -18.68 -10.78
C ILE A 80 7.15 -19.99 -11.57
N ARG A 81 6.20 -20.91 -11.34
CA ARG A 81 6.16 -22.19 -12.05
C ARG A 81 5.87 -22.02 -13.54
N TRP A 82 4.90 -21.18 -13.87
CA TRP A 82 4.56 -20.87 -15.25
C TRP A 82 5.75 -20.24 -15.98
N TRP A 83 6.42 -19.26 -15.38
CA TRP A 83 7.60 -18.61 -15.97
C TRP A 83 8.72 -19.61 -16.26
N ASN A 84 9.12 -20.39 -15.24
CA ASN A 84 10.18 -21.38 -15.39
C ASN A 84 9.85 -22.44 -16.44
N ASN A 85 8.58 -22.87 -16.51
CA ASN A 85 8.15 -23.83 -17.51
C ASN A 85 8.08 -23.22 -18.92
N HIS A 86 7.62 -21.98 -19.04
CA HIS A 86 7.40 -21.33 -20.34
C HIS A 86 8.72 -20.95 -21.01
N PHE A 87 9.70 -20.46 -20.24
CA PHE A 87 11.02 -20.10 -20.75
C PHE A 87 12.05 -21.23 -20.61
N GLU A 88 11.65 -22.40 -20.09
CA GLU A 88 12.55 -23.53 -19.78
C GLU A 88 13.77 -23.13 -18.93
N THR A 89 13.64 -22.06 -18.12
CA THR A 89 14.71 -21.56 -17.25
C THR A 89 14.39 -21.76 -15.76
N LYS A 90 15.39 -21.54 -14.90
CA LYS A 90 15.20 -21.39 -13.45
C LYS A 90 15.34 -19.94 -12.99
N GLU A 91 15.19 -18.99 -13.91
CA GLU A 91 15.45 -17.58 -13.65
C GLU A 91 14.45 -16.95 -12.70
N ALA A 92 13.21 -17.46 -12.64
CA ALA A 92 12.19 -16.92 -11.73
C ALA A 92 12.52 -17.12 -10.24
N ILE A 93 13.46 -18.02 -9.95
CA ILE A 93 13.97 -18.27 -8.59
C ILE A 93 15.16 -17.33 -8.28
N SER A 94 15.69 -16.58 -9.26
CA SER A 94 16.81 -15.66 -9.03
C SER A 94 16.41 -14.39 -8.27
N ILE A 95 17.39 -13.77 -7.59
CA ILE A 95 17.20 -12.47 -6.92
C ILE A 95 16.87 -11.37 -7.93
N ILE A 96 17.48 -11.40 -9.11
CA ILE A 96 17.24 -10.39 -10.16
C ILE A 96 15.78 -10.40 -10.59
N PHE A 97 15.22 -11.60 -10.81
CA PHE A 97 13.81 -11.74 -11.16
C PHE A 97 12.89 -11.23 -10.06
N LEU A 98 13.22 -11.51 -8.80
CA LEU A 98 12.46 -10.98 -7.67
C LEU A 98 12.45 -9.44 -7.67
N ILE A 99 13.61 -8.80 -7.88
CA ILE A 99 13.71 -7.33 -7.94
C ILE A 99 12.83 -6.77 -9.05
N ILE A 100 12.87 -7.35 -10.24
CA ILE A 100 12.05 -6.92 -11.38
C ILE A 100 10.56 -7.09 -11.06
N MET A 101 10.17 -8.24 -10.50
CA MET A 101 8.79 -8.53 -10.12
C MET A 101 8.28 -7.51 -9.08
N LEU A 102 9.06 -7.24 -8.04
CA LEU A 102 8.70 -6.24 -7.02
C LEU A 102 8.58 -4.84 -7.65
N ALA A 103 9.49 -4.44 -8.55
CA ALA A 103 9.39 -3.16 -9.23
C ALA A 103 8.11 -3.03 -10.05
N VAL A 104 7.72 -4.08 -10.80
CA VAL A 104 6.48 -4.12 -11.58
C VAL A 104 5.25 -4.07 -10.67
N LEU A 105 5.26 -4.82 -9.57
CA LEU A 105 4.18 -4.86 -8.60
C LEU A 105 3.96 -3.49 -7.96
N PHE A 106 5.01 -2.88 -7.40
CA PHE A 106 4.92 -1.54 -6.80
C PHE A 106 4.55 -0.46 -7.83
N GLY A 107 5.08 -0.53 -9.05
CA GLY A 107 4.71 0.37 -10.14
C GLY A 107 3.22 0.24 -10.52
N GLY A 108 2.71 -1.00 -10.61
CA GLY A 108 1.29 -1.26 -10.87
C GLY A 108 0.39 -0.72 -9.76
N PHE A 109 0.76 -0.91 -8.49
CA PHE A 109 0.05 -0.32 -7.36
C PHE A 109 0.03 1.21 -7.44
N PHE A 110 1.19 1.83 -7.70
CA PHE A 110 1.29 3.28 -7.85
C PHE A 110 0.37 3.83 -8.96
N ILE A 111 0.37 3.19 -10.14
CA ILE A 111 -0.48 3.58 -11.26
C ILE A 111 -1.97 3.45 -10.88
N ASN A 112 -2.36 2.34 -10.24
CA ASN A 112 -3.73 2.11 -9.81
C ASN A 112 -4.18 3.16 -8.78
N LEU A 113 -3.31 3.46 -7.80
CA LEU A 113 -3.55 4.50 -6.78
C LEU A 113 -3.76 5.86 -7.45
N MET A 114 -2.87 6.27 -8.34
CA MET A 114 -2.98 7.55 -9.04
C MET A 114 -4.23 7.64 -9.92
N TRP A 115 -4.64 6.53 -10.54
CA TRP A 115 -5.88 6.48 -11.31
C TRP A 115 -7.10 6.65 -10.41
N TYR A 116 -7.18 5.91 -9.30
CA TYR A 116 -8.28 6.02 -8.33
C TYR A 116 -8.42 7.45 -7.77
N TYR A 117 -7.32 8.05 -7.31
CA TYR A 117 -7.33 9.44 -6.84
C TYR A 117 -7.63 10.44 -7.95
N GLY A 118 -7.21 10.15 -9.19
CA GLY A 118 -7.52 10.97 -10.36
C GLY A 118 -9.00 10.95 -10.71
N GLU A 119 -9.65 9.78 -10.67
CA GLU A 119 -11.10 9.67 -10.84
C GLU A 119 -11.86 10.39 -9.74
N TRP A 120 -11.43 10.24 -8.49
CA TRP A 120 -12.01 10.98 -7.38
C TRP A 120 -11.89 12.49 -7.58
N ALA A 121 -10.69 12.98 -7.92
CA ALA A 121 -10.44 14.40 -8.20
C ALA A 121 -11.30 14.93 -9.36
N ASN A 122 -11.47 14.15 -10.43
CA ASN A 122 -12.32 14.49 -11.55
C ASN A 122 -13.80 14.54 -11.14
N SER A 123 -14.25 13.62 -10.30
CA SER A 123 -15.64 13.60 -9.79
C SER A 123 -15.95 14.77 -8.85
N ALA A 124 -14.95 15.23 -8.09
CA ALA A 124 -15.07 16.39 -7.19
C ALA A 124 -14.93 17.73 -7.93
N SER A 125 -14.25 17.73 -9.08
CA SER A 125 -14.07 18.89 -9.95
C SER A 125 -15.40 19.31 -10.57
N GLY A 126 -15.62 20.63 -10.69
CA GLY A 126 -16.89 21.18 -11.16
C GLY A 126 -17.87 21.59 -10.06
N SER A 127 -17.56 21.27 -8.79
CA SER A 127 -18.24 21.90 -7.66
C SER A 127 -17.90 23.39 -7.59
N THR A 128 -18.86 24.23 -7.21
CA THR A 128 -18.67 25.69 -7.12
C THR A 128 -18.47 26.14 -5.67
N GLU A 129 -17.71 27.22 -5.50
CA GLU A 129 -17.50 27.90 -4.23
C GLU A 129 -17.69 29.40 -4.41
N ILE A 130 -18.38 30.04 -3.47
CA ILE A 130 -18.52 31.50 -3.48
C ILE A 130 -17.21 32.08 -2.99
N LEU A 131 -16.56 32.85 -3.86
CA LEU A 131 -15.28 33.49 -3.60
C LEU A 131 -15.51 34.99 -3.40
N GLU A 132 -15.12 35.51 -2.24
CA GLU A 132 -15.10 36.94 -1.97
C GLU A 132 -13.75 37.51 -2.41
N CYS A 133 -13.77 38.41 -3.38
CA CYS A 133 -12.61 39.08 -3.91
C CYS A 133 -12.08 40.16 -2.95
N THR A 134 -10.80 40.48 -3.06
CA THR A 134 -10.20 41.61 -2.32
C THR A 134 -10.83 42.96 -2.69
N SER A 135 -11.47 43.06 -3.86
CA SER A 135 -12.25 44.23 -4.31
C SER A 135 -13.64 44.35 -3.67
N GLY A 136 -14.06 43.37 -2.86
CA GLY A 136 -15.40 43.30 -2.25
C GLY A 136 -16.49 42.70 -3.15
N GLN A 137 -16.14 42.28 -4.37
CA GLN A 137 -17.04 41.53 -5.26
C GLN A 137 -17.12 40.06 -4.84
N THR A 138 -18.29 39.43 -5.01
CA THR A 138 -18.44 37.97 -4.89
C THR A 138 -18.64 37.33 -6.26
N ILE A 139 -17.98 36.20 -6.48
CA ILE A 139 -18.10 35.40 -7.71
C ILE A 139 -18.29 33.92 -7.37
N GLN A 140 -18.92 33.16 -8.27
CA GLN A 140 -18.96 31.71 -8.17
C GLN A 140 -17.76 31.13 -8.91
N SER A 141 -16.83 30.54 -8.16
CA SER A 141 -15.61 29.94 -8.71
C SER A 141 -15.76 28.42 -8.79
N VAL A 142 -15.30 27.83 -9.88
CA VAL A 142 -15.32 26.38 -10.11
C VAL A 142 -14.07 25.74 -9.52
N LYS A 143 -14.25 24.76 -8.63
CA LYS A 143 -13.13 23.98 -8.06
C LYS A 143 -12.51 23.09 -9.13
N GLN A 144 -11.19 23.14 -9.23
CA GLN A 144 -10.38 22.25 -10.05
C GLN A 144 -9.37 21.54 -9.18
N TYR A 145 -9.47 20.22 -9.09
CA TYR A 145 -8.59 19.44 -8.25
C TYR A 145 -7.40 18.88 -9.01
N SER A 146 -6.25 18.84 -8.34
CA SER A 146 -5.02 18.22 -8.81
C SER A 146 -4.41 17.37 -7.69
N LEU A 147 -3.53 16.44 -8.04
CA LEU A 147 -2.92 15.51 -7.09
C LEU A 147 -1.52 15.98 -6.69
N HIS A 148 -1.22 15.87 -5.40
CA HIS A 148 0.12 16.03 -4.86
C HIS A 148 0.53 14.76 -4.12
N THR A 149 1.48 14.04 -4.72
CA THR A 149 1.99 12.79 -4.16
C THR A 149 3.14 13.06 -3.20
N CYS A 150 3.00 12.59 -1.97
CA CYS A 150 4.03 12.60 -0.95
C CYS A 150 4.61 11.20 -0.78
N PHE A 151 5.93 11.08 -0.97
CA PHE A 151 6.69 9.84 -0.72
C PHE A 151 7.37 9.82 0.65
N VAL A 152 7.05 10.78 1.52
CA VAL A 152 7.70 10.91 2.83
C VAL A 152 6.99 10.04 3.86
N GLU A 153 7.80 9.35 4.67
CA GLU A 153 7.36 8.40 5.69
C GLU A 153 7.07 9.08 7.05
N ALA A 154 7.60 10.29 7.25
CA ALA A 154 7.49 11.05 8.48
C ALA A 154 6.11 11.72 8.62
N THR A 155 5.52 11.53 9.80
CA THR A 155 4.26 12.08 10.37
C THR A 155 3.20 12.56 9.39
N THR A 156 2.02 11.96 9.48
CA THR A 156 0.78 12.29 8.76
C THR A 156 0.44 13.79 8.66
N GLY A 157 1.06 14.66 9.48
CA GLY A 157 0.96 16.11 9.44
C GLY A 157 1.71 16.80 8.28
N GLU A 158 2.91 16.37 7.88
CA GLU A 158 3.73 17.16 6.93
C GLU A 158 3.09 17.26 5.53
N CYS A 159 2.66 16.13 4.97
CA CYS A 159 2.03 16.11 3.64
C CYS A 159 0.71 16.91 3.62
N ASN A 160 -0.11 16.79 4.68
CA ASN A 160 -1.35 17.56 4.78
C ASN A 160 -1.06 19.05 4.99
N ASN A 161 -0.04 19.40 5.76
CA ASN A 161 0.38 20.78 5.96
C ASN A 161 0.84 21.42 4.65
N THR A 162 1.66 20.72 3.86
CA THR A 162 2.08 21.19 2.53
C THR A 162 0.89 21.41 1.61
N THR A 163 -0.03 20.45 1.51
CA THR A 163 -1.24 20.59 0.69
C THR A 163 -2.11 21.75 1.19
N ASN A 164 -2.27 21.93 2.50
CA ASN A 164 -3.01 23.04 3.07
C ASN A 164 -2.36 24.39 2.73
N MET A 165 -1.02 24.50 2.82
CA MET A 165 -0.31 25.71 2.44
C MET A 165 -0.48 26.03 0.96
N ILE A 166 -0.38 25.04 0.08
CA ILE A 166 -0.60 25.22 -1.36
C ILE A 166 -2.04 25.67 -1.63
N ASN A 167 -3.03 25.03 -1.00
CA ASN A 167 -4.43 25.39 -1.17
C ASN A 167 -4.74 26.80 -0.64
N GLN A 168 -4.14 27.21 0.48
CA GLN A 168 -4.26 28.58 1.00
C GLN A 168 -3.66 29.61 0.03
N GLN A 169 -2.50 29.33 -0.55
CA GLN A 169 -1.88 30.20 -1.55
C GLN A 169 -2.75 30.30 -2.80
N ASN A 170 -3.26 29.18 -3.29
CA ASN A 170 -4.15 29.14 -4.45
C ASN A 170 -5.44 29.92 -4.21
N TYR A 171 -6.04 29.77 -3.03
CA TYR A 171 -7.22 30.52 -2.62
C TYR A 171 -6.94 32.02 -2.57
N ALA A 172 -5.86 32.44 -1.92
CA ALA A 172 -5.46 33.85 -1.84
C ALA A 172 -5.12 34.46 -3.22
N ASN A 173 -4.57 33.66 -4.14
CA ASN A 173 -4.32 34.09 -5.51
C ASN A 173 -5.64 34.22 -6.31
N ALA A 174 -6.55 33.26 -6.16
CA ALA A 174 -7.87 33.30 -6.78
C ALA A 174 -8.69 34.50 -6.29
N GLN A 175 -8.66 34.80 -4.98
CA GLN A 175 -9.35 35.97 -4.40
C GLN A 175 -8.79 37.30 -4.90
N ARG A 176 -7.46 37.41 -4.99
CA ARG A 176 -6.80 38.62 -5.50
C ARG A 176 -7.13 38.89 -6.97
N ASN A 177 -7.26 37.82 -7.75
CA ASN A 177 -7.50 37.92 -9.19
C ASN A 177 -8.98 37.83 -9.59
N CYS A 178 -9.91 37.65 -8.64
CA CYS A 178 -11.31 37.32 -8.91
C CYS A 178 -11.46 36.20 -9.95
N SER A 179 -10.81 35.05 -9.70
CA SER A 179 -10.77 33.94 -10.65
C SER A 179 -12.05 33.10 -10.61
N ASP A 180 -12.65 32.87 -11.79
CA ASP A 180 -13.78 31.95 -12.00
C ASP A 180 -13.39 30.47 -11.77
N THR A 181 -12.10 30.19 -11.58
CA THR A 181 -11.58 28.86 -11.24
C THR A 181 -10.75 28.89 -9.96
N LEU A 182 -10.96 27.91 -9.09
CA LEU A 182 -10.24 27.72 -7.84
C LEU A 182 -9.39 26.45 -7.91
N PRO A 183 -8.08 26.54 -8.15
CA PRO A 183 -7.20 25.38 -8.19
C PRO A 183 -6.94 24.85 -6.77
N LEU A 184 -7.27 23.58 -6.55
CA LEU A 184 -7.07 22.87 -5.30
C LEU A 184 -6.21 21.64 -5.52
N VAL A 185 -5.54 21.23 -4.46
CA VAL A 185 -4.62 20.11 -4.41
C VAL A 185 -5.08 19.12 -3.36
N ILE A 186 -4.97 17.84 -3.68
CA ILE A 186 -5.31 16.71 -2.81
C ILE A 186 -3.99 15.99 -2.49
N SER A 187 -3.77 15.68 -1.22
CA SER A 187 -2.61 14.89 -0.79
C SER A 187 -2.83 13.41 -1.07
N VAL A 188 -1.84 12.77 -1.70
CA VAL A 188 -1.74 11.31 -1.85
C VAL A 188 -0.53 10.85 -1.06
N LYS A 189 -0.74 10.13 0.04
CA LYS A 189 0.33 9.69 0.95
C LYS A 189 0.77 8.28 0.58
N TYR A 190 1.71 8.14 -0.36
CA TYR A 190 2.00 6.85 -0.98
C TYR A 190 2.32 5.72 0.01
N TRP A 191 3.24 5.93 0.96
CA TRP A 191 3.66 4.88 1.89
C TRP A 191 2.57 4.50 2.89
N PRO A 192 1.86 5.45 3.55
CA PRO A 192 0.69 5.11 4.35
C PRO A 192 -0.38 4.34 3.56
N GLU A 193 -0.73 4.79 2.36
CA GLU A 193 -1.72 4.12 1.50
C GLU A 193 -1.27 2.69 1.15
N LEU A 194 0.01 2.49 0.85
CA LEU A 194 0.57 1.17 0.62
C LEU A 194 0.47 0.27 1.86
N ARG A 195 0.77 0.79 3.06
CA ARG A 195 0.66 0.01 4.32
C ARG A 195 -0.79 -0.34 4.62
N GLU A 196 -1.71 0.59 4.44
CA GLU A 196 -3.14 0.35 4.67
C GLU A 196 -3.77 -0.53 3.56
N SER A 197 -3.11 -0.67 2.42
CA SER A 197 -3.61 -1.51 1.34
C SER A 197 -3.47 -3.01 1.61
N PHE A 198 -4.39 -3.79 1.05
CA PHE A 198 -4.30 -5.24 0.88
C PHE A 198 -3.08 -5.66 0.03
N PHE A 199 -2.50 -4.73 -0.74
CA PHE A 199 -1.44 -5.03 -1.69
C PHE A 199 -0.13 -5.45 -1.00
N LEU A 200 0.22 -4.83 0.12
CA LEU A 200 1.46 -5.17 0.83
C LEU A 200 1.43 -6.60 1.38
N THR A 201 0.30 -7.02 1.95
CA THR A 201 0.13 -8.41 2.41
C THR A 201 0.13 -9.42 1.27
N PHE A 202 -0.43 -9.05 0.11
CA PHE A 202 -0.32 -9.85 -1.11
C PHE A 202 1.15 -10.04 -1.55
N VAL A 203 1.95 -8.97 -1.57
CA VAL A 203 3.39 -9.04 -1.92
C VAL A 203 4.17 -9.88 -0.92
N LEU A 204 3.90 -9.74 0.39
CA LEU A 204 4.51 -10.58 1.42
C LEU A 204 4.17 -12.07 1.21
N GLY A 205 2.96 -12.38 0.76
CA GLY A 205 2.57 -13.72 0.34
C GLY A 205 3.46 -14.27 -0.79
N ILE A 206 3.68 -13.49 -1.84
CA ILE A 206 4.56 -13.90 -2.95
C ILE A 206 5.99 -14.17 -2.44
N LEU A 207 6.52 -13.29 -1.59
CA LEU A 207 7.86 -13.43 -1.01
C LEU A 207 7.99 -14.71 -0.17
N ALA A 208 6.96 -15.06 0.59
CA ALA A 208 6.96 -16.24 1.44
C ALA A 208 7.03 -17.56 0.65
N VAL A 209 6.59 -17.57 -0.62
CA VAL A 209 6.77 -18.72 -1.53
C VAL A 209 8.13 -18.67 -2.22
N TRP A 210 8.55 -17.50 -2.66
CA TRP A 210 9.81 -17.33 -3.38
C TRP A 210 11.03 -17.74 -2.53
N LEU A 211 11.04 -17.35 -1.25
CA LEU A 211 12.18 -17.53 -0.34
C LEU A 211 12.58 -19.00 -0.11
N PRO A 212 11.66 -19.94 0.20
CA PRO A 212 12.01 -21.36 0.29
C PRO A 212 12.43 -21.95 -1.06
N LEU A 213 11.78 -21.57 -2.18
CA LEU A 213 12.20 -22.04 -3.52
C LEU A 213 13.63 -21.62 -3.84
N PHE A 214 13.99 -20.38 -3.51
CA PHE A 214 15.35 -19.87 -3.64
C PHE A 214 16.34 -20.64 -2.76
N ALA A 215 16.01 -20.86 -1.49
CA ALA A 215 16.88 -21.60 -0.57
C ALA A 215 17.16 -23.03 -1.06
N PHE A 216 16.13 -23.75 -1.53
CA PHE A 216 16.30 -25.09 -2.08
C PHE A 216 17.20 -25.12 -3.32
N GLU A 217 17.01 -24.19 -4.26
CA GLU A 217 17.85 -24.10 -5.46
C GLU A 217 19.32 -23.81 -5.11
N GLN A 218 19.58 -22.94 -4.13
CA GLN A 218 20.95 -22.67 -3.67
C GLN A 218 21.60 -23.88 -3.00
N LEU A 219 20.82 -24.67 -2.25
CA LEU A 219 21.30 -25.90 -1.63
C LEU A 219 21.64 -26.96 -2.69
N GLU A 220 20.80 -27.12 -3.73
CA GLU A 220 21.08 -28.03 -4.84
C GLU A 220 22.34 -27.63 -5.62
N LYS A 221 22.50 -26.34 -5.93
CA LYS A 221 23.72 -25.83 -6.59
C LYS A 221 24.97 -26.11 -5.77
N LYS A 222 24.91 -25.95 -4.45
CA LYS A 222 26.04 -26.27 -3.55
C LYS A 222 26.36 -27.77 -3.51
N LYS A 223 25.35 -28.65 -3.55
CA LYS A 223 25.58 -30.11 -3.60
C LYS A 223 26.27 -30.52 -4.89
N LYS A 224 25.77 -30.08 -6.04
CA LYS A 224 26.37 -30.37 -7.36
C LYS A 224 27.81 -29.87 -7.48
N LYS A 225 28.15 -28.74 -6.86
CA LYS A 225 29.52 -28.20 -6.85
C LYS A 225 30.48 -28.97 -5.93
N LYS A 226 29.98 -29.77 -4.98
CA LYS A 226 30.81 -30.63 -4.13
C LYS A 226 31.05 -32.02 -4.74
N GLU A 227 30.20 -32.43 -5.68
CA GLU A 227 30.26 -33.73 -6.38
C GLU A 227 31.11 -33.67 -7.66
N ASN A 228 31.47 -32.47 -8.13
CA ASN A 228 32.38 -32.20 -9.24
C ASN A 228 33.70 -31.60 -8.74
#